data_AF-A0A2E5KYK8-F1
#
_entry.id   AF-A0A2E5KYK8-F1
#
_cell.length_a   1.000
_cell.length_b   1.000
_cell.length_c   1.000
_cell.angle_alpha   90.00
_cell.angle_beta   90.00
_cell.angle_gamma   90.00
#
_symmetry.space_group_name_H-M   'P 1'
#
loop_
_entity.id
_entity.type
_entity.pdbx_description
1 polymer ?
#
loop_
_entity_poly.entity_id
_entity_poly.type
_entity_poly.pdbx_seq_one_letter_code
_entity_poly.pdbx_strand_id
1 'polypeptide(L)' 'MSKAIDVVEAAFGELAAGTAEMPDRTVINDAAVGGWIAYMPAYLKSGGALGVKAVTVYKENP' A
#
# COMPACT_ATOMS: atom_id res chain seq x y z
N MET A 1 15.52 -0.07 -10.44
CA MET A 1 14.31 -0.87 -10.67
C MET A 1 14.45 -2.33 -10.26
N SER A 2 15.53 -3.06 -10.58
CA SER A 2 15.73 -4.46 -10.17
C SER A 2 15.49 -4.71 -8.68
N LYS A 3 16.14 -3.96 -7.79
CA LYS A 3 15.94 -4.10 -6.33
C LYS A 3 14.48 -3.95 -5.88
N ALA A 4 13.70 -3.12 -6.55
CA ALA A 4 12.29 -2.95 -6.22
C ALA A 4 11.47 -4.17 -6.65
N ILE A 5 11.83 -4.80 -7.76
CA ILE A 5 11.23 -6.06 -8.22
C ILE A 5 11.49 -7.14 -7.16
N ASP A 6 12.75 -7.32 -6.76
CA ASP A 6 13.15 -8.35 -5.80
C ASP A 6 12.40 -8.21 -4.46
N VAL A 7 12.28 -6.98 -3.95
CA VAL A 7 11.58 -6.72 -2.67
C VAL A 7 10.07 -6.92 -2.79
N VAL A 8 9.47 -6.52 -3.91
CA VAL A 8 8.02 -6.69 -4.12
C VAL A 8 7.66 -8.16 -4.33
N GLU A 9 8.49 -8.93 -5.05
CA GLU A 9 8.33 -10.38 -5.20
C GLU A 9 8.31 -11.08 -3.84
N ALA A 10 9.29 -10.78 -2.97
CA ALA A 10 9.34 -11.33 -1.62
C ALA A 10 8.10 -10.96 -0.78
N ALA A 11 7.65 -9.69 -0.85
CA ALA A 11 6.47 -9.23 -0.14
C ALA A 11 5.18 -9.95 -0.58
N PHE A 12 5.02 -10.21 -1.89
CA PHE A 12 3.90 -11.01 -2.39
C PHE A 12 3.99 -12.48 -1.98
N GLY A 13 5.20 -13.04 -1.90
CA GLY A 13 5.41 -14.37 -1.33
C GLY A 13 4.92 -14.47 0.12
N GLU A 14 5.22 -13.47 0.95
CA GLU A 14 4.76 -13.39 2.34
C GLU A 14 3.23 -13.24 2.45
N LEU A 15 2.63 -12.43 1.56
CA LEU A 15 1.18 -12.28 1.48
C LEU A 15 0.50 -13.62 1.12
N ALA A 16 1.02 -14.32 0.10
CA ALA A 16 0.49 -15.62 -0.32
C ALA A 16 0.63 -16.71 0.76
N ALA A 17 1.68 -16.64 1.58
CA ALA A 17 1.89 -17.50 2.73
C ALA A 17 0.96 -17.17 3.92
N GLY A 18 0.20 -16.07 3.87
CA GLY A 18 -0.70 -15.64 4.94
C GLY A 18 0.01 -15.07 6.18
N THR A 19 1.30 -14.71 6.05
CA THR A 19 2.11 -14.21 7.17
C THR A 19 2.19 -12.68 7.23
N ALA A 20 1.80 -12.00 6.17
CA ALA A 20 1.65 -10.54 6.14
C ALA A 20 0.38 -10.08 6.87
N GLU A 21 0.48 -9.03 7.68
CA GLU A 21 -0.69 -8.32 8.22
C GLU A 21 -0.98 -7.09 7.36
N MET A 22 -1.98 -7.20 6.50
CA MET A 22 -2.35 -6.13 5.56
C MET A 22 -3.88 -6.05 5.49
N PRO A 23 -4.53 -5.19 6.30
CA PRO A 23 -5.97 -4.99 6.20
C PRO A 23 -6.32 -4.28 4.88
N ASP A 24 -7.61 -4.29 4.54
CA ASP A 24 -8.11 -3.45 3.46
C ASP A 24 -7.77 -1.98 3.71
N ARG A 25 -7.41 -1.29 2.63
CA ARG A 25 -7.11 0.15 2.68
C ARG A 25 -8.33 0.94 3.15
N THR A 26 -8.10 1.95 3.97
CA THR A 26 -9.14 2.93 4.32
C THR A 26 -9.15 4.02 3.26
N VAL A 27 -10.33 4.33 2.70
CA VAL A 27 -10.50 5.35 1.65
C VAL A 27 -11.43 6.45 2.13
N ILE A 28 -11.03 7.70 1.93
CA ILE A 28 -11.85 8.89 2.09
C ILE A 28 -12.04 9.51 0.71
N ASN A 29 -13.28 9.53 0.23
CA ASN A 29 -13.61 10.14 -1.05
C ASN A 29 -13.73 11.66 -0.89
N ASP A 30 -13.03 12.41 -1.74
CA ASP A 30 -13.09 13.87 -1.81
C ASP A 30 -13.88 14.28 -3.06
N ALA A 31 -15.21 14.19 -2.95
CA ALA A 31 -16.11 14.42 -4.08
C ALA A 31 -16.07 15.87 -4.59
N ALA A 32 -15.65 16.84 -3.77
CA ALA A 32 -15.63 18.26 -4.12
C ALA A 32 -14.63 18.57 -5.25
N VAL A 33 -13.54 17.81 -5.32
CA VAL A 33 -12.46 17.99 -6.31
C VAL A 33 -12.18 16.71 -7.12
N GLY A 34 -13.11 15.74 -7.07
CA GLY A 34 -13.03 14.51 -7.83
C GLY A 34 -11.81 13.64 -7.49
N GLY A 35 -11.45 13.57 -6.20
CA GLY A 35 -10.28 12.85 -5.72
C GLY A 35 -10.59 11.84 -4.62
N TRP A 36 -9.53 11.16 -4.16
CA TRP A 36 -9.60 10.29 -2.99
C TRP A 36 -8.27 10.26 -2.25
N ILE A 37 -8.38 9.98 -0.96
CA ILE A 37 -7.27 9.81 -0.02
C ILE A 37 -7.33 8.36 0.45
N ALA A 38 -6.22 7.63 0.44
CA ALA A 38 -6.15 6.31 1.04
C ALA A 38 -4.99 6.14 2.00
N TYR A 39 -5.25 5.37 3.03
CA TYR A 39 -4.27 4.88 3.99
C TYR A 39 -4.11 3.38 3.80
N MET A 40 -2.88 2.96 3.53
CA MET A 40 -2.52 1.57 3.22
C MET A 40 -1.48 1.09 4.24
N PRO A 41 -1.89 0.69 5.45
CA PRO A 41 -0.99 0.10 6.44
C PRO A 41 -0.68 -1.36 6.10
N ALA A 42 0.55 -1.79 6.37
CA ALA A 42 0.94 -3.19 6.28
C ALA A 42 2.10 -3.48 7.25
N TYR A 43 2.14 -4.71 7.74
CA TYR A 43 3.27 -5.27 8.47
C TYR A 43 3.72 -6.58 7.82
N LEU A 44 4.93 -6.58 7.26
CA LEU A 44 5.63 -7.75 6.75
C LEU A 44 6.59 -8.25 7.83
N LYS A 45 6.25 -9.36 8.47
CA LYS A 45 6.96 -9.94 9.61
C LYS A 45 8.34 -10.45 9.22
N SER A 46 8.45 -11.06 8.03
CA SER A 46 9.71 -11.68 7.58
C SER A 46 10.86 -10.67 7.48
N GLY A 47 10.57 -9.46 7.01
CA GLY A 47 11.52 -8.35 6.89
C GLY A 47 11.45 -7.32 8.01
N GLY A 48 10.56 -7.50 9.01
CA GLY A 48 10.31 -6.51 10.05
C GLY A 48 9.80 -5.16 9.52
N ALA A 49 9.16 -5.14 8.35
CA ALA A 49 8.75 -3.92 7.68
C ALA A 49 7.32 -3.54 8.08
N LEU A 50 7.20 -2.61 9.04
CA LEU A 50 5.94 -1.97 9.42
C LEU A 50 5.87 -0.59 8.79
N GLY A 51 4.80 -0.30 8.05
CA GLY A 51 4.62 1.00 7.43
C GLY A 51 3.19 1.31 7.06
N VAL A 52 2.95 2.58 6.76
CA VAL A 52 1.70 3.07 6.19
C VAL A 52 2.01 4.01 5.04
N LYS A 53 1.32 3.81 3.91
CA LYS A 53 1.31 4.78 2.83
C LYS A 53 0.02 5.60 2.92
N ALA A 54 0.15 6.90 3.15
CA ALA A 54 -0.89 7.88 2.87
C ALA A 54 -0.71 8.37 1.44
N VAL A 55 -1.71 8.17 0.58
CA VAL A 55 -1.66 8.55 -0.83
C VAL A 55 -2.93 9.30 -1.21
N THR A 56 -2.78 10.29 -2.08
CA THR A 56 -3.90 11.00 -2.68
C THR A 56 -3.87 10.81 -4.19
N VAL A 57 -5.05 10.79 -4.81
CA VAL A 57 -5.20 10.85 -6.25
C VAL A 57 -6.24 11.90 -6.56
N TYR A 58 -5.84 12.91 -7.33
CA TYR A 58 -6.69 13.98 -7.82
C TYR A 58 -6.60 13.95 -9.35
N LYS A 59 -7.74 13.71 -10.01
CA LYS A 59 -7.77 13.40 -11.45
C LYS A 59 -7.16 14.50 -12.33
N GLU A 60 -7.30 15.75 -11.91
CA GLU A 60 -6.85 16.92 -12.67
C GLU A 60 -5.43 17.39 -12.27
N ASN A 61 -4.73 16.64 -11.41
CA ASN A 61 -3.35 16.96 -11.03
C ASN A 61 -2.37 16.26 -12.02
N PRO A 62 -1.56 17.02 -12.79
CA PRO A 62 -0.68 16.47 -13.84
C PRO A 62 0.48 15.62 -13.30
#